data_AF-A0A524GLE7-F1
#
_entry.id   AF-A0A524GLE7-F1
#
_cell.length_a   1.000
_cell.length_b   1.000
_cell.length_c   1.000
_cell.angle_alpha   90.00
_cell.angle_beta   90.00
_cell.angle_gamma   90.00
#
_symmetry.space_group_name_H-M   'P 1'
#
loop_
_entity.id
_entity.type
_entity.pdbx_description
1 polymer ?
#
loop_
_entity_poly.entity_id
_entity_poly.type
_entity_poly.pdbx_seq_one_letter_code
_entity_poly.pdbx_strand_id
1 'polypeptide(L)'
;MKTDHIKSSKKRESGQVMAFLAICLVVLMGFAALAIDGGMLFSDRRHAQNAADASSLAGGSGAAYYMRVNNVNYNAFICGTSGTINTQSAAETAAITQAGLNDYVLDNDVSDNHGVNVTCAINDLGSYEDKHLDVITKITRDTTTNFAHLLYDGPLRNEVEAIARIYPPAPLAFGKAIVALNKAGCSGNKYGVIFSGSSTTTVTGGGVWSNGCFTGNGTSFTVTVNNGGVGYAGTATGTLTNINPAPLYIPSVLPDYCTVVEEPSCTGLPNRTVPKSGDATLEPGIYDEIKWTGGALTFNPGLYCITGSKGMSVNGGSIFGDGVTIYLTAGGVTVNGNVSPVDLRAPEESPDPSPAIPGVLFYLANGNTNTISMTGNSTSFYLGTVYAPDGDLYFSGSSGTNPTFNTQLIGNNVEVSGGATIDINFNDDENFEKPPYLDLLK
;
A
#
# COMPACT_ATOMS: atom_id res chain seq x y z
N MET A 1 89.59 31.74 58.57
CA MET A 1 88.60 31.38 59.61
C MET A 1 87.46 32.39 59.57
N LYS A 2 86.37 32.04 58.87
CA LYS A 2 84.97 32.40 59.13
C LYS A 2 84.13 31.87 57.97
N THR A 3 83.62 30.67 58.18
CA THR A 3 82.54 30.03 57.42
C THR A 3 81.26 30.78 57.72
N ASP A 4 80.56 31.27 56.69
CA ASP A 4 79.17 31.68 56.84
C ASP A 4 78.28 31.04 55.77
N HIS A 5 77.22 30.43 56.31
CA HIS A 5 76.37 29.41 55.73
C HIS A 5 75.49 29.91 54.58
N ILE A 6 75.40 29.06 53.54
CA ILE A 6 74.35 29.11 52.52
C ILE A 6 73.00 28.86 53.22
N LYS A 7 72.18 29.91 53.36
CA LYS A 7 70.80 29.80 53.85
C LYS A 7 69.88 29.46 52.68
N SER A 8 69.64 28.15 52.46
CA SER A 8 68.59 27.68 51.54
C SER A 8 67.23 28.04 52.13
N SER A 9 66.61 29.09 51.60
CA SER A 9 65.21 29.39 51.82
C SER A 9 64.37 28.47 50.93
N LYS A 10 63.94 27.32 51.46
CA LYS A 10 62.81 26.59 50.88
C LYS A 10 61.55 27.44 51.13
N LYS A 11 61.15 28.22 50.13
CA LYS A 11 59.80 28.80 50.08
C LYS A 11 58.80 27.64 50.21
N ARG A 12 58.00 27.65 51.27
CA ARG A 12 56.88 26.73 51.45
C ARG A 12 55.78 27.13 50.47
N GLU A 13 55.73 26.50 49.31
CA GLU A 13 54.56 26.49 48.42
C GLU A 13 53.47 25.51 48.90
N SER A 14 53.28 25.37 50.22
CA SER A 14 52.43 24.32 50.80
C SER A 14 50.98 24.74 51.07
N GLY A 15 50.53 25.91 50.56
CA GLY A 15 49.18 26.43 50.80
C GLY A 15 48.35 26.64 49.52
N GLN A 16 48.99 27.00 48.41
CA GLN A 16 48.31 27.28 47.14
C GLN A 16 47.67 26.03 46.52
N VAL A 17 48.30 24.86 46.70
CA VAL A 17 47.78 23.58 46.22
C VAL A 17 46.41 23.25 46.84
N MET A 18 46.19 23.60 48.10
CA MET A 18 44.88 23.38 48.76
C MET A 18 43.78 24.26 48.17
N ALA A 19 44.09 25.49 47.78
CA ALA A 19 43.12 26.37 47.13
C ALA A 19 42.73 25.88 45.73
N PHE A 20 43.71 25.45 44.92
CA PHE A 20 43.43 24.85 43.61
C PHE A 20 42.66 23.53 43.74
N LEU A 21 43.03 22.67 44.68
CA LEU A 21 42.33 21.41 44.93
C LEU A 21 40.86 21.66 45.30
N ALA A 22 40.59 22.62 46.20
CA ALA A 22 39.23 22.95 46.60
C ALA A 22 38.38 23.45 45.44
N ILE A 23 38.92 24.35 44.60
CA ILE A 23 38.22 24.86 43.42
C ILE A 23 37.98 23.74 42.39
N CYS A 24 39.01 22.93 42.10
CA CYS A 24 38.87 21.81 41.18
C CYS A 24 37.84 20.79 41.65
N LEU A 25 37.79 20.48 42.95
CA LEU A 25 36.82 19.57 43.53
C LEU A 25 35.38 20.11 43.38
N VAL A 26 35.15 21.40 43.62
CA VAL A 26 33.85 22.05 43.39
C VAL A 26 33.45 21.97 41.91
N VAL A 27 34.39 22.25 40.99
CA VAL A 27 34.14 22.17 39.55
C VAL A 27 33.80 20.73 39.12
N LEU A 28 34.55 19.73 39.60
CA LEU A 28 34.29 18.32 39.30
C LEU A 28 32.94 17.84 39.85
N MET A 29 32.57 18.27 41.06
CA MET A 29 31.24 17.98 41.62
C MET A 29 30.12 18.64 40.79
N GLY A 30 30.34 19.86 40.30
CA GLY A 30 29.41 20.52 39.37
C GLY A 30 29.19 19.74 38.08
N PHE A 31 30.26 19.22 37.47
CA PHE A 31 30.13 18.35 36.28
C PHE A 31 29.46 17.02 36.57
N ALA A 32 29.76 16.39 37.72
CA ALA A 32 29.11 15.14 38.13
C ALA A 32 27.60 15.34 38.38
N ALA A 33 27.23 16.43 39.04
CA ALA A 33 25.84 16.83 39.25
C ALA A 33 25.08 17.02 37.92
N LEU A 34 25.68 17.76 36.97
CA LEU A 34 25.11 17.94 35.64
C LEU A 34 24.97 16.62 34.87
N ALA A 35 25.95 15.73 34.97
CA ALA A 35 25.91 14.43 34.30
C ALA A 35 24.80 13.52 34.86
N ILE A 36 24.57 13.53 36.17
CA ILE A 36 23.51 12.76 36.82
C ILE A 36 22.14 13.30 36.42
N ASP A 37 21.90 14.59 36.59
CA ASP A 37 20.58 15.19 36.29
C ASP A 37 20.29 15.19 34.78
N GLY A 38 21.28 15.48 33.95
CA GLY A 38 21.16 15.38 32.49
C GLY A 38 20.92 13.94 32.03
N GLY A 39 21.56 12.97 32.67
CA GLY A 39 21.34 11.55 32.41
C GLY A 39 19.92 11.10 32.74
N MET A 40 19.40 11.50 33.91
CA MET A 40 18.01 11.22 34.31
C MET A 40 17.00 11.86 33.35
N LEU A 41 17.21 13.13 33.01
CA LEU A 41 16.33 13.86 32.07
C LEU A 41 16.29 13.17 30.70
N PHE A 42 17.44 12.76 30.19
CA PHE A 42 17.53 12.06 28.90
C PHE A 42 16.90 10.66 28.96
N SER A 43 17.08 9.95 30.08
CA SER A 43 16.46 8.64 30.30
C SER A 43 14.94 8.74 30.32
N ASP A 44 14.38 9.67 31.10
CA ASP A 44 12.93 9.88 31.18
C ASP A 44 12.35 10.28 29.83
N ARG A 45 13.03 11.15 29.07
CA ARG A 45 12.61 11.52 27.72
C ARG A 45 12.54 10.30 26.80
N ARG A 46 13.53 9.39 26.86
CA ARG A 46 13.53 8.17 26.06
C ARG A 46 12.41 7.21 26.46
N HIS A 47 12.14 7.06 27.76
CA HIS A 47 11.03 6.24 28.24
C HIS A 47 9.69 6.82 27.80
N ALA A 48 9.50 8.14 27.92
CA ALA A 48 8.30 8.82 27.47
C ALA A 48 8.10 8.68 25.95
N GLN A 49 9.16 8.87 25.14
CA GLN A 49 9.04 8.74 23.69
C GLN A 49 8.65 7.31 23.29
N ASN A 50 9.30 6.29 23.86
CA ASN A 50 8.95 4.90 23.58
C ASN A 50 7.50 4.58 23.96
N ALA A 51 7.00 5.14 25.06
CA ALA A 51 5.61 4.99 25.48
C ALA A 51 4.65 5.69 24.52
N ALA A 52 4.95 6.94 24.11
CA ALA A 52 4.15 7.68 23.15
C ALA A 52 4.08 6.96 21.79
N ASP A 53 5.21 6.49 21.27
CA ASP A 53 5.28 5.73 20.02
C ASP A 53 4.45 4.43 20.09
N ALA A 54 4.58 3.69 21.20
CA ALA A 54 3.81 2.47 21.43
C ALA A 54 2.30 2.76 21.55
N SER A 55 1.93 3.83 22.25
CA SER A 55 0.53 4.27 22.41
C SER A 55 -0.09 4.70 21.09
N SER A 56 0.57 5.53 20.29
CA SER A 56 0.05 5.93 18.98
C SER A 56 -0.10 4.74 18.05
N LEU A 57 0.87 3.81 18.03
CA LEU A 57 0.78 2.57 17.24
C LEU A 57 -0.37 1.66 17.72
N ALA A 58 -0.55 1.51 19.03
CA ALA A 58 -1.66 0.75 19.60
C ALA A 58 -3.02 1.38 19.25
N GLY A 59 -3.14 2.70 19.35
CA GLY A 59 -4.32 3.44 18.89
C GLY A 59 -4.60 3.20 17.42
N GLY A 60 -3.56 3.24 16.59
CA GLY A 60 -3.70 2.93 15.18
C GLY A 60 -4.18 1.51 14.90
N SER A 61 -3.67 0.51 15.63
CA SER A 61 -4.14 -0.87 15.52
C SER A 61 -5.59 -1.03 15.96
N GLY A 62 -6.04 -0.28 16.98
CA GLY A 62 -7.43 -0.23 17.43
C GLY A 62 -8.36 0.35 16.36
N ALA A 63 -7.95 1.46 15.72
CA ALA A 63 -8.66 2.02 14.57
C ALA A 63 -8.75 1.04 13.41
N ALA A 64 -7.63 0.46 12.99
CA ALA A 64 -7.57 -0.51 11.89
C ALA A 64 -8.48 -1.72 12.13
N TYR A 65 -8.47 -2.28 13.35
CA TYR A 65 -9.34 -3.38 13.74
C TYR A 65 -10.82 -2.98 13.66
N TYR A 66 -11.19 -1.82 14.20
CA TYR A 66 -12.56 -1.32 14.16
C TYR A 66 -13.05 -1.13 12.72
N MET A 67 -12.24 -0.50 11.86
CA MET A 67 -12.60 -0.28 10.45
C MET A 67 -12.88 -1.59 9.72
N ARG A 68 -12.02 -2.60 9.91
CA ARG A 68 -12.18 -3.91 9.28
C ARG A 68 -13.44 -4.65 9.73
N VAL A 69 -13.74 -4.65 11.03
CA VAL A 69 -14.89 -5.41 11.57
C VAL A 69 -16.23 -4.72 11.26
N ASN A 70 -16.22 -3.39 11.06
CA ASN A 70 -17.43 -2.61 10.82
C ASN A 70 -17.56 -2.13 9.35
N ASN A 71 -16.75 -2.68 8.43
CA ASN A 71 -16.75 -2.33 7.01
C ASN A 71 -16.63 -0.80 6.75
N VAL A 72 -15.81 -0.10 7.54
CA VAL A 72 -15.47 1.30 7.29
C VAL A 72 -14.36 1.32 6.23
N ASN A 73 -14.72 0.97 4.99
CA ASN A 73 -13.84 0.97 3.84
C ASN A 73 -13.63 2.40 3.29
N TYR A 74 -12.80 2.53 2.26
CA TYR A 74 -12.45 3.81 1.64
C TYR A 74 -13.66 4.68 1.23
N ASN A 75 -14.75 4.06 0.75
CA ASN A 75 -15.97 4.76 0.37
C ASN A 75 -16.81 5.18 1.59
N ALA A 76 -16.87 4.33 2.61
CA ALA A 76 -17.58 4.60 3.88
C ALA A 76 -16.80 5.53 4.82
N PHE A 77 -15.50 5.74 4.58
CA PHE A 77 -14.67 6.64 5.38
C PHE A 77 -15.01 8.10 5.08
N ILE A 78 -15.81 8.70 5.96
CA ILE A 78 -16.22 10.11 5.91
C ILE A 78 -16.05 10.70 7.31
N CYS A 79 -15.23 11.74 7.46
CA CYS A 79 -14.98 12.39 8.74
C CYS A 79 -16.28 12.96 9.35
N GLY A 80 -16.47 12.77 10.66
CA GLY A 80 -17.65 13.26 11.39
C GLY A 80 -18.90 12.37 11.29
N THR A 81 -18.81 11.23 10.62
CA THR A 81 -19.88 10.22 10.62
C THR A 81 -19.68 9.20 11.75
N SER A 82 -20.72 8.45 12.10
CA SER A 82 -20.63 7.45 13.17
C SER A 82 -19.54 6.40 12.92
N GLY A 83 -19.27 6.04 11.66
CA GLY A 83 -18.19 5.11 11.31
C GLY A 83 -16.82 5.62 11.74
N THR A 84 -16.47 6.85 11.35
CA THR A 84 -15.17 7.45 11.70
C THR A 84 -15.10 7.88 13.17
N ILE A 85 -16.18 8.41 13.76
CA ILE A 85 -16.22 8.79 15.18
C ILE A 85 -15.99 7.57 16.09
N ASN A 86 -16.66 6.45 15.81
CA ASN A 86 -16.44 5.24 16.62
C ASN A 86 -15.04 4.65 16.39
N THR A 87 -14.50 4.79 15.19
CA THR A 87 -13.11 4.40 14.90
C THR A 87 -12.11 5.26 15.69
N GLN A 88 -12.34 6.57 15.79
CA GLN A 88 -11.54 7.48 16.61
C GLN A 88 -11.60 7.08 18.08
N SER A 89 -12.80 6.80 18.61
CA SER A 89 -12.98 6.35 20.00
C SER A 89 -12.28 5.01 20.29
N ALA A 90 -12.30 4.07 19.33
CA ALA A 90 -11.57 2.81 19.44
C ALA A 90 -10.05 3.03 19.47
N ALA A 91 -9.54 3.96 18.66
CA ALA A 91 -8.12 4.33 18.66
C ALA A 91 -7.69 5.01 19.95
N GLU A 92 -8.46 5.98 20.45
CA GLU A 92 -8.22 6.65 21.73
C GLU A 92 -8.13 5.64 22.87
N THR A 93 -9.12 4.74 22.95
CA THR A 93 -9.18 3.71 24.00
C THR A 93 -7.95 2.81 23.97
N ALA A 94 -7.53 2.36 22.78
CA ALA A 94 -6.36 1.49 22.63
C ALA A 94 -5.05 2.22 22.98
N ALA A 95 -4.90 3.48 22.57
CA ALA A 95 -3.72 4.30 22.88
C ALA A 95 -3.60 4.60 24.38
N ILE A 96 -4.70 4.98 25.04
CA ILE A 96 -4.76 5.26 26.49
C ILE A 96 -4.46 3.98 27.28
N THR A 97 -5.04 2.84 26.88
CA THR A 97 -4.77 1.55 27.52
C THR A 97 -3.29 1.19 27.42
N GLN A 98 -2.67 1.39 26.26
CA GLN A 98 -1.26 1.12 26.05
C GLN A 98 -0.35 2.08 26.83
N ALA A 99 -0.77 3.34 27.01
CA ALA A 99 -0.04 4.31 27.83
C ALA A 99 -0.05 3.87 29.31
N GLY A 100 -1.18 3.37 29.80
CA GLY A 100 -1.33 2.83 31.15
C GLY A 100 -0.41 1.65 31.45
N LEU A 101 -0.13 0.80 30.45
CA LEU A 101 0.86 -0.28 30.58
C LEU A 101 2.31 0.21 30.68
N ASN A 102 2.57 1.47 30.32
CA ASN A 102 3.86 2.15 30.44
C ASN A 102 3.87 3.18 31.59
N ASP A 103 2.95 3.05 32.55
CA ASP A 103 2.82 3.93 33.73
C ASP A 103 2.48 5.40 33.42
N TYR A 104 1.78 5.65 32.31
CA TYR A 104 1.23 6.97 31.96
C TYR A 104 -0.30 6.95 32.00
N VAL A 105 -0.90 7.92 32.70
CA VAL A 105 -2.35 8.10 32.76
C VAL A 105 -2.73 9.23 31.82
N LEU A 106 -3.11 8.87 30.61
CA LEU A 106 -3.55 9.81 29.58
C LEU A 106 -5.07 9.91 29.58
N ASP A 107 -5.58 11.09 29.24
CA ASP A 107 -6.97 11.29 28.88
C ASP A 107 -7.10 11.57 27.37
N ASN A 108 -8.28 12.00 26.94
CA ASN A 108 -8.58 12.35 25.56
C ASN A 108 -8.45 13.86 25.28
N ASP A 109 -7.69 14.58 26.10
CA ASP A 109 -7.37 15.98 25.90
C ASP A 109 -5.86 16.17 25.78
N VAL A 110 -5.43 16.92 24.76
CA VAL A 110 -4.02 17.23 24.53
C VAL A 110 -3.68 18.69 24.83
N SER A 111 -4.61 19.44 25.42
CA SER A 111 -4.46 20.88 25.71
C SER A 111 -3.32 21.20 26.70
N ASP A 112 -2.96 20.24 27.54
CA ASP A 112 -1.87 20.31 28.52
C ASP A 112 -0.60 19.54 28.08
N ASN A 113 -0.54 19.13 26.81
CA ASN A 113 0.49 18.25 26.24
C ASN A 113 0.58 16.86 26.91
N HIS A 114 -0.48 16.38 27.56
CA HIS A 114 -0.51 15.07 28.22
C HIS A 114 -1.82 14.30 27.96
N GLY A 115 -1.97 13.75 26.75
CA GLY A 115 -3.13 12.96 26.40
C GLY A 115 -3.06 12.36 25.01
N VAL A 116 -4.19 11.82 24.55
CA VAL A 116 -4.37 11.28 23.20
C VAL A 116 -5.44 12.07 22.46
N ASN A 117 -5.17 12.46 21.22
CA ASN A 117 -6.16 13.04 20.32
C ASN A 117 -6.12 12.33 18.97
N VAL A 118 -7.27 12.02 18.40
CA VAL A 118 -7.36 11.37 17.09
C VAL A 118 -8.07 12.29 16.10
N THR A 119 -7.35 12.73 15.07
CA THR A 119 -7.89 13.64 14.06
C THR A 119 -8.16 12.93 12.75
N CYS A 120 -9.28 13.24 12.10
CA CYS A 120 -9.65 12.71 10.79
C CYS A 120 -9.39 13.74 9.69
N ALA A 121 -8.75 13.32 8.60
CA ALA A 121 -8.49 14.16 7.45
C ALA A 121 -8.87 13.44 6.13
N ILE A 122 -9.41 14.22 5.19
CA ILE A 122 -9.69 13.81 3.82
C ILE A 122 -9.16 14.94 2.92
N ASN A 123 -8.10 14.65 2.16
CA ASN A 123 -7.51 15.59 1.21
C ASN A 123 -7.79 15.11 -0.21
N ASP A 124 -8.55 15.87 -0.99
CA ASP A 124 -8.75 15.58 -2.41
C ASP A 124 -7.52 16.01 -3.21
N LEU A 125 -6.82 15.02 -3.79
CA LEU A 125 -5.65 15.23 -4.64
C LEU A 125 -6.03 15.18 -6.13
N GLY A 126 -7.32 15.14 -6.46
CA GLY A 126 -7.88 14.97 -7.79
C GLY A 126 -7.74 13.54 -8.31
N SER A 127 -6.55 12.95 -8.20
CA SER A 127 -6.27 11.57 -8.61
C SER A 127 -6.91 10.57 -7.65
N TYR A 128 -6.92 10.89 -6.37
CA TYR A 128 -7.50 10.11 -5.27
C TYR A 128 -7.76 11.03 -4.07
N GLU A 129 -8.56 10.55 -3.12
CA GLU A 129 -8.76 11.19 -1.82
C GLU A 129 -7.81 10.55 -0.81
N ASP A 130 -6.89 11.33 -0.26
CA ASP A 130 -6.05 10.90 0.85
C ASP A 130 -6.88 10.93 2.14
N LYS A 131 -7.39 9.77 2.55
CA LYS A 131 -8.23 9.56 3.73
C LYS A 131 -7.42 8.91 4.84
N HIS A 132 -7.30 9.57 5.98
CA HIS A 132 -6.56 9.01 7.12
C HIS A 132 -7.05 9.51 8.48
N LEU A 133 -6.69 8.76 9.52
CA LEU A 133 -6.72 9.20 10.91
C LEU A 133 -5.29 9.40 11.40
N ASP A 134 -5.04 10.47 12.12
CA ASP A 134 -3.79 10.69 12.86
C ASP A 134 -4.07 10.50 14.35
N VAL A 135 -3.44 9.49 14.95
CA VAL A 135 -3.44 9.23 16.39
C VAL A 135 -2.24 9.94 17.00
N ILE A 136 -2.50 11.03 17.71
CA ILE A 136 -1.50 11.90 18.30
C ILE A 136 -1.45 11.61 19.79
N THR A 137 -0.32 11.08 20.26
CA THR A 137 -0.08 10.85 21.70
C THR A 137 0.96 11.86 22.17
N LYS A 138 0.62 12.63 23.21
CA LYS A 138 1.53 13.56 23.88
C LYS A 138 1.76 13.11 25.31
N ILE A 139 3.02 13.09 25.73
CA ILE A 139 3.38 12.74 27.10
C ILE A 139 4.27 13.82 27.69
N THR A 140 3.73 14.53 28.68
CA THR A 140 4.50 15.36 29.60
C THR A 140 5.00 14.54 30.80
N ARG A 141 6.30 14.64 31.14
CA ARG A 141 6.90 14.04 32.34
C ARG A 141 7.88 15.01 33.00
N ASP A 142 7.69 15.24 34.30
CA ASP A 142 8.65 15.98 35.12
C ASP A 142 9.72 15.03 35.65
N THR A 143 11.00 15.34 35.37
CA THR A 143 12.15 14.59 35.88
C THR A 143 12.52 15.11 37.26
N THR A 144 12.55 14.21 38.25
CA THR A 144 13.07 14.52 39.58
C THR A 144 14.58 14.63 39.55
N THR A 145 15.12 15.82 39.81
CA THR A 145 16.57 16.08 39.80
C THR A 145 17.14 16.24 41.19
N ASN A 146 18.40 15.83 41.35
CA ASN A 146 19.10 15.85 42.63
C ASN A 146 19.93 17.11 42.86
N PHE A 147 20.30 17.84 41.81
CA PHE A 147 21.16 19.03 41.93
C PHE A 147 20.63 20.26 41.20
N ALA A 148 19.82 20.09 40.15
CA ALA A 148 19.31 21.20 39.35
C ALA A 148 18.43 22.16 40.17
N HIS A 149 17.77 21.67 41.22
CA HIS A 149 17.01 22.49 42.16
C HIS A 149 17.86 23.53 42.92
N LEU A 150 19.19 23.40 42.94
CA LEU A 150 20.10 24.38 43.55
C LEU A 150 20.26 25.65 42.69
N LEU A 151 20.03 25.54 41.37
CA LEU A 151 20.25 26.61 40.40
C LEU A 151 18.97 27.05 39.68
N TYR A 152 17.94 26.21 39.72
CA TYR A 152 16.67 26.41 39.02
C TYR A 152 15.50 26.01 39.92
N ASP A 153 14.54 26.93 40.11
CA ASP A 153 13.40 26.77 41.02
C ASP A 153 12.16 26.13 40.35
N GLY A 154 12.37 25.20 39.41
CA GLY A 154 11.26 24.54 38.70
C GLY A 154 11.52 23.07 38.37
N PRO A 155 10.46 22.32 37.99
CA PRO A 155 10.62 20.96 37.48
C PRO A 155 11.34 20.99 36.12
N LEU A 156 12.25 20.04 35.89
CA LEU A 156 12.76 19.82 34.55
C LEU A 156 11.75 18.97 33.78
N ARG A 157 10.97 19.63 32.92
CA ARG A 157 9.89 19.03 32.15
C ARG A 157 10.37 18.51 30.80
N ASN A 158 10.03 17.26 30.51
CA ASN A 158 10.13 16.67 29.19
C ASN A 158 8.75 16.57 28.55
N GLU A 159 8.64 16.99 27.30
CA GLU A 159 7.45 16.80 26.47
C GLU A 159 7.87 16.04 25.22
N VAL A 160 7.10 15.00 24.90
CA VAL A 160 7.27 14.16 23.72
C VAL A 160 5.95 14.02 22.98
N GLU A 161 6.02 13.85 21.67
CA GLU A 161 4.89 13.65 20.79
C GLU A 161 5.18 12.49 19.84
N ALA A 162 4.17 11.69 19.55
CA ALA A 162 4.22 10.63 18.55
C ALA A 162 2.93 10.60 17.76
N ILE A 163 3.03 10.48 16.43
CA ILE A 163 1.87 10.45 15.54
C ILE A 163 1.89 9.15 14.74
N ALA A 164 0.85 8.35 14.88
CA ALA A 164 0.59 7.21 14.00
C ALA A 164 -0.53 7.58 13.04
N ARG A 165 -0.28 7.46 11.74
CA ARG A 165 -1.26 7.66 10.68
C ARG A 165 -1.85 6.32 10.23
N ILE A 166 -3.17 6.26 10.18
CA ILE A 166 -3.95 5.06 9.86
C ILE A 166 -4.76 5.37 8.62
N TYR A 167 -4.78 4.44 7.68
CA TYR A 167 -5.60 4.53 6.49
C TYR A 167 -6.67 3.45 6.47
N PRO A 168 -7.87 3.73 5.91
CA PRO A 168 -8.92 2.74 5.80
C PRO A 168 -8.52 1.60 4.85
N PRO A 169 -9.15 0.42 4.97
CA PRO A 169 -9.18 -0.56 3.90
C PRO A 169 -9.56 0.13 2.59
N ALA A 170 -8.81 -0.15 1.53
CA ALA A 170 -9.03 0.47 0.24
C ALA A 170 -8.86 -0.54 -0.90
N PRO A 171 -9.73 -0.51 -1.92
CA PRO A 171 -9.50 -1.25 -3.15
C PRO A 171 -8.18 -0.80 -3.79
N LEU A 172 -7.53 -1.69 -4.53
CA LEU A 172 -6.31 -1.32 -5.26
C LEU A 172 -6.54 -0.09 -6.13
N ALA A 173 -5.51 0.75 -6.22
CA ALA A 173 -5.55 1.99 -6.99
C ALA A 173 -6.73 2.92 -6.65
N PHE A 174 -7.32 2.79 -5.45
CA PHE A 174 -8.50 3.55 -5.01
C PHE A 174 -9.74 3.33 -5.89
N GLY A 175 -10.01 2.08 -6.28
CA GLY A 175 -11.25 1.70 -6.96
C GLY A 175 -11.25 2.03 -8.46
N LYS A 176 -10.06 2.18 -9.05
CA LYS A 176 -9.93 2.42 -10.49
C LYS A 176 -9.92 1.10 -11.23
N ALA A 177 -10.80 0.96 -12.21
CA ALA A 177 -10.98 -0.26 -12.99
C ALA A 177 -9.82 -0.49 -13.98
N ILE A 178 -9.28 0.57 -14.59
CA ILE A 178 -8.13 0.49 -15.50
C ILE A 178 -7.03 1.42 -15.01
N VAL A 179 -5.82 0.87 -14.82
CA VAL A 179 -4.68 1.61 -14.31
C VAL A 179 -3.42 1.25 -15.09
N ALA A 180 -2.77 2.26 -15.67
CA ALA A 180 -1.43 2.13 -16.19
C ALA A 180 -0.40 2.80 -15.25
N LEU A 181 0.58 2.03 -14.79
CA LEU A 181 1.58 2.46 -13.82
C LEU A 181 2.75 3.21 -14.45
N ASN A 182 2.99 3.04 -15.76
CA ASN A 182 4.08 3.68 -16.48
C ASN A 182 4.01 5.22 -16.40
N LYS A 183 5.07 5.83 -15.88
CA LYS A 183 5.20 7.29 -15.68
C LYS A 183 5.71 8.01 -16.94
N ALA A 184 6.05 7.29 -18.01
CA ALA A 184 6.59 7.89 -19.24
C ALA A 184 5.53 8.69 -20.01
N GLY A 185 5.97 9.80 -20.62
CA GLY A 185 5.16 10.57 -21.56
C GLY A 185 4.89 9.80 -22.86
N CYS A 186 3.95 10.28 -23.67
CA CYS A 186 3.51 9.57 -24.85
C CYS A 186 4.61 9.40 -25.89
N SER A 187 4.82 8.16 -26.36
CA SER A 187 5.75 7.84 -27.44
C SER A 187 5.20 6.69 -28.28
N GLY A 188 4.72 7.00 -29.48
CA GLY A 188 4.36 6.01 -30.50
C GLY A 188 3.32 4.97 -30.07
N ASN A 189 2.24 5.37 -29.38
CA ASN A 189 1.14 4.51 -28.92
C ASN A 189 1.63 3.25 -28.16
N LYS A 190 2.59 3.41 -27.24
CA LYS A 190 3.16 2.29 -26.46
C LYS A 190 2.97 2.39 -24.95
N TYR A 191 2.75 3.61 -24.43
CA TYR A 191 2.83 3.86 -23.00
C TYR A 191 1.49 4.24 -22.41
N GLY A 192 1.30 3.84 -21.15
CA GLY A 192 0.17 4.21 -20.32
C GLY A 192 -1.13 3.53 -20.75
N VAL A 193 -2.24 4.27 -20.72
CA VAL A 193 -3.56 3.76 -21.15
C VAL A 193 -3.77 4.10 -22.62
N ILE A 194 -4.12 3.11 -23.43
CA ILE A 194 -4.38 3.24 -24.86
C ILE A 194 -5.76 2.67 -25.17
N PHE A 195 -6.64 3.48 -25.74
CA PHE A 195 -7.85 3.01 -26.40
C PHE A 195 -7.66 3.06 -27.90
N SER A 196 -7.88 1.95 -28.61
CA SER A 196 -7.58 1.87 -30.05
C SER A 196 -8.60 1.05 -30.85
N GLY A 197 -8.47 1.11 -32.18
CA GLY A 197 -9.30 0.30 -33.09
C GLY A 197 -10.72 0.84 -33.24
N SER A 198 -11.71 -0.05 -33.15
CA SER A 198 -13.14 0.26 -33.31
C SER A 198 -13.95 -0.26 -32.11
N SER A 199 -13.34 -0.25 -30.92
CA SER A 199 -13.93 -0.84 -29.72
C SER A 199 -14.96 0.10 -29.11
N THR A 200 -16.00 -0.48 -28.54
CA THR A 200 -16.90 0.23 -27.62
C THR A 200 -16.56 -0.23 -26.22
N THR A 201 -15.91 0.60 -25.41
CA THR A 201 -15.56 0.23 -24.03
C THR A 201 -16.50 0.91 -23.06
N THR A 202 -17.20 0.12 -22.25
CA THR A 202 -17.96 0.61 -21.11
C THR A 202 -17.21 0.20 -19.85
N VAL A 203 -16.95 1.15 -18.97
CA VAL A 203 -16.39 0.92 -17.63
C VAL A 203 -17.46 1.37 -16.64
N THR A 204 -17.88 0.51 -15.73
CA THR A 204 -18.86 0.81 -14.70
C THR A 204 -18.29 0.52 -13.33
N GLY A 205 -18.57 1.37 -12.36
CA GLY A 205 -18.19 1.16 -10.96
C GLY A 205 -16.75 1.56 -10.61
N GLY A 206 -15.90 1.85 -11.61
CA GLY A 206 -14.53 2.31 -11.39
C GLY A 206 -14.03 3.29 -12.46
N GLY A 207 -12.93 3.99 -12.14
CA GLY A 207 -12.30 4.97 -13.03
C GLY A 207 -11.21 4.41 -13.95
N VAL A 208 -10.72 5.26 -14.86
CA VAL A 208 -9.55 4.97 -15.72
C VAL A 208 -8.42 5.93 -15.37
N TRP A 209 -7.21 5.42 -15.21
CA TRP A 209 -6.05 6.21 -14.82
C TRP A 209 -4.77 5.83 -15.53
N SER A 210 -3.96 6.84 -15.85
CA SER A 210 -2.58 6.67 -16.32
C SER A 210 -1.60 7.56 -15.54
N ASN A 211 -0.57 6.95 -14.97
CA ASN A 211 0.54 7.69 -14.34
C ASN A 211 1.38 8.50 -15.33
N GLY A 212 1.27 8.22 -16.64
CA GLY A 212 2.09 8.84 -17.67
C GLY A 212 1.23 9.18 -18.88
N CYS A 213 1.32 8.37 -19.93
CA CYS A 213 0.67 8.63 -21.19
C CYS A 213 -0.81 8.21 -21.24
N PHE A 214 -1.66 9.01 -21.86
CA PHE A 214 -3.03 8.62 -22.19
C PHE A 214 -3.28 8.78 -23.69
N THR A 215 -3.67 7.72 -24.39
CA THR A 215 -3.77 7.73 -25.86
C THR A 215 -5.15 7.29 -26.35
N GLY A 216 -5.76 8.11 -27.20
CA GLY A 216 -6.88 7.71 -28.05
C GLY A 216 -6.42 7.43 -29.49
N ASN A 217 -6.10 6.19 -29.82
CA ASN A 217 -5.53 5.82 -31.12
C ASN A 217 -6.60 5.43 -32.14
N GLY A 218 -6.95 6.37 -33.01
CA GLY A 218 -7.96 6.20 -34.06
C GLY A 218 -9.18 7.09 -33.83
N THR A 219 -10.23 6.90 -34.61
CA THR A 219 -11.44 7.75 -34.54
C THR A 219 -12.74 6.96 -34.37
N SER A 220 -12.67 5.63 -34.43
CA SER A 220 -13.85 4.75 -34.44
C SER A 220 -14.16 4.10 -33.08
N PHE A 221 -13.25 4.19 -32.12
CA PHE A 221 -13.51 3.69 -30.77
C PHE A 221 -14.41 4.65 -30.00
N THR A 222 -15.13 4.15 -29.00
CA THR A 222 -15.86 4.95 -28.02
C THR A 222 -15.61 4.39 -26.62
N VAL A 223 -15.46 5.26 -25.61
CA VAL A 223 -15.26 4.87 -24.22
C VAL A 223 -16.27 5.61 -23.35
N THR A 224 -17.03 4.87 -22.55
CA THR A 224 -17.98 5.40 -21.58
C THR A 224 -17.62 4.88 -20.20
N VAL A 225 -17.34 5.78 -19.26
CA VAL A 225 -17.10 5.45 -17.85
C VAL A 225 -18.27 5.96 -17.03
N ASN A 226 -18.98 5.03 -16.39
CA ASN A 226 -20.13 5.28 -15.54
C ASN A 226 -19.69 5.18 -14.08
N ASN A 227 -20.05 6.18 -13.26
CA ASN A 227 -19.71 6.24 -11.85
C ASN A 227 -18.19 6.17 -11.59
N GLY A 228 -17.39 6.80 -12.45
CA GLY A 228 -15.94 6.88 -12.35
C GLY A 228 -15.37 8.04 -13.16
N GLY A 229 -14.15 8.48 -12.81
CA GLY A 229 -13.41 9.52 -13.53
C GLY A 229 -12.38 8.96 -14.50
N VAL A 230 -11.97 9.77 -15.47
CA VAL A 230 -10.84 9.46 -16.37
C VAL A 230 -9.74 10.48 -16.12
N GLY A 231 -8.54 10.02 -15.77
CA GLY A 231 -7.43 10.91 -15.40
C GLY A 231 -6.06 10.45 -15.90
N TYR A 232 -5.14 11.41 -16.03
CA TYR A 232 -3.75 11.12 -16.36
C TYR A 232 -2.79 12.17 -15.76
N ALA A 233 -1.58 11.75 -15.38
CA ALA A 233 -0.57 12.64 -14.79
C ALA A 233 0.51 13.14 -15.75
N GLY A 234 0.79 12.39 -16.83
CA GLY A 234 1.78 12.80 -17.83
C GLY A 234 1.14 13.58 -18.97
N THR A 235 1.20 13.03 -20.18
CA THR A 235 0.72 13.68 -21.40
C THR A 235 -0.42 12.87 -22.01
N ALA A 236 -1.34 13.52 -22.71
CA ALA A 236 -2.33 12.82 -23.52
C ALA A 236 -2.17 13.11 -25.02
N THR A 237 -2.55 12.17 -25.88
CA THR A 237 -2.47 12.31 -27.34
C THR A 237 -3.59 11.56 -28.07
N GLY A 238 -3.78 11.88 -29.35
CA GLY A 238 -4.81 11.29 -30.20
C GLY A 238 -6.23 11.83 -29.96
N THR A 239 -7.24 11.01 -30.22
CA THR A 239 -8.67 11.38 -30.22
C THR A 239 -9.28 11.21 -28.84
N LEU A 240 -9.18 12.22 -27.97
CA LEU A 240 -9.73 12.13 -26.61
C LEU A 240 -11.24 12.41 -26.53
N THR A 241 -11.83 12.98 -27.59
CA THR A 241 -13.25 13.37 -27.64
C THR A 241 -14.22 12.20 -27.61
N ASN A 242 -13.73 10.99 -27.89
CA ASN A 242 -14.54 9.77 -27.89
C ASN A 242 -14.59 9.09 -26.51
N ILE A 243 -14.04 9.75 -25.48
CA ILE A 243 -13.97 9.24 -24.11
C ILE A 243 -14.82 10.13 -23.22
N ASN A 244 -15.77 9.52 -22.52
CA ASN A 244 -16.67 10.21 -21.61
C ASN A 244 -16.65 9.56 -20.22
N PRO A 245 -16.39 10.32 -19.13
CA PRO A 245 -16.09 11.74 -19.10
C PRO A 245 -14.72 12.03 -19.75
N ALA A 246 -14.53 13.28 -20.20
CA ALA A 246 -13.30 13.69 -20.85
C ALA A 246 -12.08 13.46 -19.93
N PRO A 247 -10.96 12.91 -20.44
CA PRO A 247 -9.75 12.71 -19.64
C PRO A 247 -9.24 14.01 -19.01
N LEU A 248 -9.09 14.02 -17.68
CA LEU A 248 -8.60 15.16 -16.91
C LEU A 248 -7.10 15.03 -16.63
N TYR A 249 -6.35 16.11 -16.89
CA TYR A 249 -4.95 16.20 -16.47
C TYR A 249 -4.87 16.45 -14.96
N ILE A 250 -4.20 15.56 -14.24
CA ILE A 250 -3.99 15.66 -12.80
C ILE A 250 -2.53 15.31 -12.49
N PRO A 251 -1.67 16.28 -12.11
CA PRO A 251 -0.21 16.10 -12.06
C PRO A 251 0.26 15.12 -10.98
N SER A 252 -0.57 14.77 -10.00
CA SER A 252 -0.26 13.78 -8.98
C SER A 252 -0.44 12.36 -9.54
N VAL A 253 0.66 11.62 -9.63
CA VAL A 253 0.61 10.17 -9.92
C VAL A 253 -0.07 9.41 -8.78
N LEU A 254 -0.60 8.21 -9.09
CA LEU A 254 -0.97 7.29 -8.04
C LEU A 254 0.29 6.87 -7.26
N PRO A 255 0.23 6.88 -5.92
CA PRO A 255 1.36 6.48 -5.12
C PRO A 255 1.57 4.97 -5.23
N ASP A 256 2.82 4.53 -5.33
CA ASP A 256 3.13 3.14 -5.62
C ASP A 256 2.47 2.17 -4.60
N TYR A 257 2.40 2.56 -3.32
CA TYR A 257 1.80 1.74 -2.25
C TYR A 257 0.33 1.36 -2.49
N CYS A 258 -0.46 2.14 -3.23
CA CYS A 258 -1.88 1.82 -3.44
C CYS A 258 -2.09 0.69 -4.45
N THR A 259 -1.03 0.29 -5.15
CA THR A 259 -1.09 -0.75 -6.19
C THR A 259 -0.25 -1.98 -5.86
N VAL A 260 0.51 -1.99 -4.76
CA VAL A 260 1.32 -3.15 -4.36
C VAL A 260 0.44 -4.29 -3.85
N VAL A 261 0.63 -5.48 -4.45
CA VAL A 261 0.08 -6.77 -4.01
C VAL A 261 1.25 -7.68 -3.63
N GLU A 262 1.20 -8.32 -2.47
CA GLU A 262 2.26 -9.25 -2.05
C GLU A 262 2.31 -10.49 -2.96
N GLU A 263 3.52 -10.90 -3.35
CA GLU A 263 3.70 -12.08 -4.20
C GLU A 263 3.31 -13.36 -3.47
N PRO A 264 2.54 -14.25 -4.10
CA PRO A 264 2.18 -15.51 -3.48
C PRO A 264 3.39 -16.45 -3.43
N SER A 265 3.49 -17.23 -2.36
CA SER A 265 4.57 -18.23 -2.24
C SER A 265 4.22 -19.50 -3.00
N CYS A 266 5.02 -19.82 -4.03
CA CYS A 266 4.95 -21.11 -4.71
C CYS A 266 5.61 -22.26 -3.92
N THR A 267 6.19 -21.96 -2.75
CA THR A 267 6.96 -22.93 -1.98
C THR A 267 6.05 -24.03 -1.44
N GLY A 268 6.46 -25.30 -1.62
CA GLY A 268 5.71 -26.46 -1.13
C GLY A 268 4.61 -26.95 -2.08
N LEU A 269 4.36 -26.25 -3.19
CA LEU A 269 3.45 -26.73 -4.23
C LEU A 269 4.08 -27.86 -5.07
N PRO A 270 3.31 -28.87 -5.48
CA PRO A 270 3.80 -29.96 -6.32
C PRO A 270 4.09 -29.49 -7.75
N ASN A 271 5.13 -30.05 -8.37
CA ASN A 271 5.34 -29.90 -9.81
C ASN A 271 4.26 -30.66 -10.58
N ARG A 272 3.65 -30.00 -11.57
CA ARG A 272 2.57 -30.51 -12.39
C ARG A 272 2.90 -30.38 -13.88
N THR A 273 2.18 -31.12 -14.70
CA THR A 273 2.29 -31.08 -16.16
C THR A 273 0.92 -30.96 -16.79
N VAL A 274 0.81 -30.25 -17.90
CA VAL A 274 -0.44 -30.13 -18.65
C VAL A 274 -0.59 -31.30 -19.63
N PRO A 275 -1.76 -31.97 -19.68
CA PRO A 275 -2.06 -32.98 -20.69
C PRO A 275 -1.99 -32.42 -22.12
N LYS A 276 -1.79 -33.29 -23.12
CA LYS A 276 -1.56 -32.85 -24.52
C LYS A 276 -2.84 -32.69 -25.35
N SER A 277 -3.96 -33.30 -24.95
CA SER A 277 -5.22 -33.33 -25.71
C SER A 277 -6.35 -33.90 -24.87
N GLY A 278 -7.60 -33.72 -25.32
CA GLY A 278 -8.81 -34.20 -24.66
C GLY A 278 -9.33 -33.16 -23.68
N ASP A 279 -10.16 -33.56 -22.73
CA ASP A 279 -10.53 -32.69 -21.61
C ASP A 279 -9.51 -32.88 -20.47
N ALA A 280 -9.15 -31.81 -19.77
CA ALA A 280 -8.18 -31.84 -18.68
C ALA A 280 -8.66 -31.03 -17.48
N THR A 281 -8.47 -31.61 -16.29
CA THR A 281 -8.56 -30.89 -15.03
C THR A 281 -7.14 -30.68 -14.49
N LEU A 282 -6.77 -29.43 -14.26
CA LEU A 282 -5.51 -29.05 -13.63
C LEU A 282 -5.72 -28.90 -12.13
N GLU A 283 -4.67 -29.26 -11.39
CA GLU A 283 -4.62 -29.13 -9.94
C GLU A 283 -3.65 -28.01 -9.58
N PRO A 284 -3.86 -27.28 -8.47
CA PRO A 284 -2.92 -26.29 -7.98
C PRO A 284 -1.50 -26.86 -7.89
N GLY A 285 -0.51 -26.06 -8.29
CA GLY A 285 0.85 -26.54 -8.46
C GLY A 285 1.77 -25.61 -9.25
N ILE A 286 3.00 -26.10 -9.44
CA ILE A 286 4.03 -25.45 -10.25
C ILE A 286 4.01 -26.05 -11.66
N TYR A 287 3.91 -25.20 -12.66
CA TYR A 287 3.90 -25.54 -14.07
C TYR A 287 5.06 -24.85 -14.79
N ASP A 288 5.70 -25.54 -15.73
CA ASP A 288 6.67 -24.92 -16.65
C ASP A 288 5.95 -24.11 -17.74
N GLU A 289 4.89 -24.68 -18.30
CA GLU A 289 4.07 -24.07 -19.36
C GLU A 289 2.63 -24.58 -19.21
N ILE A 290 1.65 -23.69 -19.39
CA ILE A 290 0.25 -24.09 -19.56
C ILE A 290 -0.16 -23.81 -20.99
N LYS A 291 -0.22 -24.87 -21.81
CA LYS A 291 -0.61 -24.77 -23.21
C LYS A 291 -1.83 -25.61 -23.51
N TRP A 292 -2.83 -25.00 -24.13
CA TRP A 292 -4.07 -25.69 -24.47
C TRP A 292 -4.60 -25.27 -25.84
N THR A 293 -5.10 -26.23 -26.62
CA THR A 293 -5.51 -26.00 -28.02
C THR A 293 -6.88 -26.58 -28.37
N GLY A 294 -7.55 -27.29 -27.46
CA GLY A 294 -8.86 -27.88 -27.69
C GLY A 294 -9.28 -28.86 -26.60
N GLY A 295 -10.58 -29.02 -26.40
CA GLY A 295 -11.17 -29.71 -25.23
C GLY A 295 -11.43 -28.75 -24.06
N ALA A 296 -12.10 -29.23 -23.01
CA ALA A 296 -12.35 -28.45 -21.81
C ALA A 296 -11.14 -28.47 -20.87
N LEU A 297 -10.67 -27.29 -20.46
CA LEU A 297 -9.62 -27.11 -19.46
C LEU A 297 -10.23 -26.56 -18.17
N THR A 298 -10.30 -27.37 -17.13
CA THR A 298 -10.83 -26.97 -15.82
C THR A 298 -9.69 -26.80 -14.82
N PHE A 299 -9.69 -25.70 -14.08
CA PHE A 299 -8.77 -25.46 -12.97
C PHE A 299 -9.52 -25.71 -11.65
N ASN A 300 -9.02 -26.62 -10.82
CA ASN A 300 -9.50 -26.73 -9.44
C ASN A 300 -9.08 -25.48 -8.63
N PRO A 301 -9.84 -25.09 -7.60
CA PRO A 301 -9.53 -23.92 -6.79
C PRO A 301 -8.10 -23.98 -6.20
N GLY A 302 -7.35 -22.89 -6.27
CA GLY A 302 -6.02 -22.76 -5.70
C GLY A 302 -5.01 -21.96 -6.52
N LEU A 303 -3.74 -22.01 -6.11
CA LEU A 303 -2.64 -21.27 -6.70
C LEU A 303 -1.94 -22.07 -7.82
N TYR A 304 -1.83 -21.44 -9.00
CA TYR A 304 -1.10 -21.97 -10.16
C TYR A 304 0.13 -21.13 -10.42
N CYS A 305 1.31 -21.67 -10.13
CA CYS A 305 2.59 -21.00 -10.34
C CYS A 305 3.20 -21.41 -11.68
N ILE A 306 3.27 -20.50 -12.64
CA ILE A 306 3.92 -20.72 -13.93
C ILE A 306 5.34 -20.14 -13.89
N THR A 307 6.33 -20.99 -14.16
CA THR A 307 7.75 -20.68 -13.96
C THR A 307 8.57 -20.65 -15.24
N GLY A 308 8.09 -21.30 -16.31
CA GLY A 308 8.79 -21.31 -17.58
C GLY A 308 8.48 -20.07 -18.42
N SER A 309 9.45 -19.65 -19.22
CA SER A 309 9.39 -18.43 -20.03
C SER A 309 8.30 -18.44 -21.13
N LYS A 310 7.69 -19.59 -21.39
CA LYS A 310 6.59 -19.71 -22.37
C LYS A 310 5.23 -19.32 -21.80
N GLY A 311 5.09 -19.27 -20.48
CA GLY A 311 3.88 -18.81 -19.81
C GLY A 311 2.64 -19.66 -20.08
N MET A 312 1.49 -19.00 -20.25
CA MET A 312 0.20 -19.60 -20.53
C MET A 312 -0.31 -19.23 -21.92
N SER A 313 -0.69 -20.21 -22.73
CA SER A 313 -1.27 -20.00 -24.06
C SER A 313 -2.46 -20.92 -24.30
N VAL A 314 -3.64 -20.34 -24.48
CA VAL A 314 -4.88 -21.08 -24.78
C VAL A 314 -5.46 -20.62 -26.11
N ASN A 315 -5.53 -21.56 -27.05
CA ASN A 315 -5.84 -21.32 -28.46
C ASN A 315 -6.93 -22.27 -28.98
N GLY A 316 -8.03 -22.39 -28.23
CA GLY A 316 -9.19 -23.22 -28.56
C GLY A 316 -9.69 -24.03 -27.38
N GLY A 317 -10.90 -24.59 -27.52
CA GLY A 317 -11.58 -25.31 -26.44
C GLY A 317 -12.31 -24.37 -25.49
N SER A 318 -12.47 -24.78 -24.23
CA SER A 318 -13.10 -24.00 -23.17
C SER A 318 -12.23 -23.96 -21.92
N ILE A 319 -12.36 -22.91 -21.11
CA ILE A 319 -11.63 -22.75 -19.85
C ILE A 319 -12.62 -22.48 -18.72
N PHE A 320 -12.49 -23.22 -17.62
CA PHE A 320 -13.27 -23.03 -16.40
C PHE A 320 -12.36 -22.99 -15.17
N GLY A 321 -12.64 -22.13 -14.21
CA GLY A 321 -11.96 -22.09 -12.93
C GLY A 321 -12.67 -21.18 -11.96
N ASP A 322 -12.93 -21.69 -10.76
CA ASP A 322 -13.55 -20.93 -9.67
C ASP A 322 -12.61 -20.99 -8.45
N GLY A 323 -12.34 -19.83 -7.84
CA GLY A 323 -11.34 -19.70 -6.77
C GLY A 323 -9.90 -19.93 -7.23
N VAL A 324 -9.49 -19.36 -8.36
CA VAL A 324 -8.14 -19.58 -8.92
C VAL A 324 -7.30 -18.31 -8.98
N THR A 325 -6.04 -18.41 -8.58
CA THR A 325 -5.02 -17.39 -8.82
C THR A 325 -3.93 -17.98 -9.70
N ILE A 326 -3.71 -17.37 -10.87
CA ILE A 326 -2.68 -17.77 -11.83
C ILE A 326 -1.52 -16.78 -11.72
N TYR A 327 -0.42 -17.23 -11.11
CA TYR A 327 0.77 -16.43 -10.85
C TYR A 327 1.91 -16.83 -11.81
N LEU A 328 2.48 -15.86 -12.51
CA LEU A 328 3.54 -16.07 -13.49
C LEU A 328 4.83 -15.39 -13.04
N THR A 329 5.81 -16.19 -12.65
CA THR A 329 7.18 -15.70 -12.37
C THR A 329 7.97 -15.40 -13.65
N ALA A 330 7.59 -16.02 -14.77
CA ALA A 330 8.13 -15.76 -16.09
C ALA A 330 7.09 -16.04 -17.18
N GLY A 331 7.30 -15.46 -18.36
CA GLY A 331 6.39 -15.61 -19.50
C GLY A 331 5.12 -14.75 -19.37
N GLY A 332 4.33 -14.73 -20.43
CA GLY A 332 3.07 -13.99 -20.51
C GLY A 332 1.84 -14.91 -20.51
N VAL A 333 0.67 -14.30 -20.63
CA VAL A 333 -0.61 -15.01 -20.79
C VAL A 333 -1.19 -14.66 -22.16
N THR A 334 -1.72 -15.64 -22.87
CA THR A 334 -2.47 -15.42 -24.11
C THR A 334 -3.71 -16.29 -24.12
N VAL A 335 -4.88 -15.66 -24.14
CA VAL A 335 -6.18 -16.32 -24.36
C VAL A 335 -6.79 -15.78 -25.64
N ASN A 336 -6.87 -16.62 -26.67
CA ASN A 336 -7.37 -16.22 -27.99
C ASN A 336 -8.92 -16.23 -28.05
N GLY A 337 -9.49 -15.43 -28.96
CA GLY A 337 -10.94 -15.30 -29.10
C GLY A 337 -11.69 -16.55 -29.59
N ASN A 338 -10.96 -17.60 -30.00
CA ASN A 338 -11.53 -18.91 -30.35
C ASN A 338 -11.74 -19.83 -29.14
N VAL A 339 -11.41 -19.39 -27.92
CA VAL A 339 -11.69 -20.10 -26.68
C VAL A 339 -13.12 -19.76 -26.23
N SER A 340 -13.97 -20.77 -26.08
CA SER A 340 -15.39 -20.59 -25.85
C SER A 340 -16.00 -21.82 -25.14
N PRO A 341 -16.64 -21.65 -23.96
CA PRO A 341 -16.65 -20.46 -23.10
C PRO A 341 -15.33 -20.26 -22.33
N VAL A 342 -15.19 -19.07 -21.74
CA VAL A 342 -14.22 -18.80 -20.68
C VAL A 342 -14.99 -18.36 -19.46
N ASP A 343 -14.82 -19.03 -18.33
CA ASP A 343 -15.33 -18.59 -17.02
C ASP A 343 -14.20 -18.79 -16.00
N LEU A 344 -13.55 -17.70 -15.61
CA LEU A 344 -12.45 -17.70 -14.65
C LEU A 344 -12.74 -16.73 -13.52
N ARG A 345 -12.67 -17.21 -12.28
CA ARG A 345 -12.98 -16.43 -11.09
C ARG A 345 -11.87 -16.52 -10.06
N ALA A 346 -11.42 -15.35 -9.59
CA ALA A 346 -10.52 -15.25 -8.46
C ALA A 346 -11.21 -15.76 -7.17
N PRO A 347 -10.44 -16.13 -6.14
CA PRO A 347 -10.99 -16.44 -4.82
C PRO A 347 -11.73 -15.27 -4.19
N GLU A 348 -12.80 -15.53 -3.44
CA GLU A 348 -13.59 -14.47 -2.79
C GLU A 348 -12.98 -14.00 -1.46
N GLU A 349 -12.40 -14.90 -0.66
CA GLU A 349 -11.87 -14.57 0.67
C GLU A 349 -10.63 -15.37 1.04
N SER A 350 -9.78 -14.83 1.93
CA SER A 350 -8.67 -15.60 2.51
C SER A 350 -9.16 -16.25 3.82
N PRO A 351 -8.94 -17.56 4.05
CA PRO A 351 -7.98 -18.43 3.37
C PRO A 351 -8.60 -19.40 2.33
N ASP A 352 -9.64 -19.02 1.57
CA ASP A 352 -10.32 -19.94 0.65
C ASP A 352 -10.17 -19.55 -0.84
N PRO A 353 -9.36 -20.28 -1.65
CA PRO A 353 -8.41 -21.33 -1.28
C PRO A 353 -6.99 -20.79 -1.06
N SER A 354 -6.43 -20.98 0.13
CA SER A 354 -5.01 -20.73 0.40
C SER A 354 -4.13 -21.76 -0.32
N PRO A 355 -3.01 -21.38 -0.98
CA PRO A 355 -2.32 -20.09 -0.94
C PRO A 355 -2.66 -19.13 -2.11
N ALA A 356 -3.82 -19.29 -2.76
CA ALA A 356 -4.28 -18.33 -3.77
C ALA A 356 -4.59 -16.96 -3.12
N ILE A 357 -4.59 -15.90 -3.93
CA ILE A 357 -4.78 -14.54 -3.46
C ILE A 357 -6.24 -14.14 -3.75
N PRO A 358 -7.05 -13.83 -2.72
CA PRO A 358 -8.41 -13.33 -2.91
C PRO A 358 -8.47 -12.15 -3.86
N GLY A 359 -9.48 -12.08 -4.71
CA GLY A 359 -9.68 -10.99 -5.64
C GLY A 359 -8.59 -10.81 -6.72
N VAL A 360 -7.59 -11.70 -6.82
CA VAL A 360 -6.55 -11.67 -7.86
C VAL A 360 -6.63 -12.92 -8.73
N LEU A 361 -6.94 -12.72 -10.01
CA LEU A 361 -7.08 -13.79 -10.99
C LEU A 361 -5.76 -14.09 -11.70
N PHE A 362 -5.07 -13.04 -12.18
CA PHE A 362 -3.77 -13.15 -12.83
C PHE A 362 -2.77 -12.22 -12.17
N TYR A 363 -1.57 -12.72 -11.90
CA TYR A 363 -0.47 -11.94 -11.34
C TYR A 363 0.84 -12.24 -12.09
N LEU A 364 1.41 -11.28 -12.82
CA LEU A 364 2.82 -11.33 -13.24
C LEU A 364 3.74 -10.83 -12.12
N ALA A 365 4.71 -11.63 -11.71
CA ALA A 365 5.70 -11.25 -10.69
C ALA A 365 6.38 -9.91 -10.98
N ASN A 366 6.85 -9.23 -9.94
CA ASN A 366 7.62 -8.00 -10.09
C ASN A 366 8.88 -8.29 -10.94
N GLY A 367 9.15 -7.42 -11.91
CA GLY A 367 10.19 -7.58 -12.92
C GLY A 367 9.79 -8.41 -14.15
N ASN A 368 8.61 -9.06 -14.17
CA ASN A 368 8.12 -9.77 -15.35
C ASN A 368 7.47 -8.79 -16.34
N THR A 369 8.23 -8.37 -17.34
CA THR A 369 7.79 -7.40 -18.37
C THR A 369 7.04 -8.02 -19.55
N ASN A 370 6.57 -9.27 -19.42
CA ASN A 370 5.81 -9.93 -20.49
C ASN A 370 4.37 -9.40 -20.56
N THR A 371 3.65 -9.78 -21.62
CA THR A 371 2.29 -9.31 -21.87
C THR A 371 1.24 -10.33 -21.41
N ILE A 372 0.16 -9.85 -20.79
CA ILE A 372 -1.10 -10.57 -20.68
C ILE A 372 -2.01 -10.08 -21.81
N SER A 373 -2.33 -10.98 -22.74
CA SER A 373 -3.20 -10.72 -23.89
C SER A 373 -4.47 -11.56 -23.78
N MET A 374 -5.62 -10.90 -23.74
CA MET A 374 -6.92 -11.55 -23.69
C MET A 374 -7.81 -11.03 -24.81
N THR A 375 -8.19 -11.93 -25.71
CA THR A 375 -9.19 -11.64 -26.75
C THR A 375 -10.50 -12.32 -26.36
N GLY A 376 -11.49 -11.52 -25.97
CA GLY A 376 -12.81 -11.97 -25.57
C GLY A 376 -13.77 -12.20 -26.74
N ASN A 377 -14.74 -13.08 -26.51
CA ASN A 377 -15.95 -13.24 -27.32
C ASN A 377 -17.20 -13.13 -26.42
N SER A 378 -18.39 -13.41 -26.95
CA SER A 378 -19.66 -13.24 -26.21
C SER A 378 -19.85 -14.21 -25.04
N THR A 379 -18.95 -15.17 -24.84
CA THR A 379 -19.00 -16.19 -23.78
C THR A 379 -17.78 -16.12 -22.86
N SER A 380 -17.03 -15.01 -22.90
CA SER A 380 -15.89 -14.76 -22.05
C SER A 380 -16.32 -14.01 -20.79
N PHE A 381 -16.08 -14.62 -19.64
CA PHE A 381 -16.29 -14.07 -18.31
C PHE A 381 -15.02 -14.22 -17.48
N TYR A 382 -14.57 -13.10 -16.90
CA TYR A 382 -13.43 -13.05 -15.98
C TYR A 382 -13.85 -12.25 -14.76
N LEU A 383 -13.53 -12.76 -13.57
CA LEU A 383 -13.81 -12.12 -12.28
C LEU A 383 -12.52 -12.03 -11.46
N GLY A 384 -12.18 -10.81 -11.01
CA GLY A 384 -11.01 -10.51 -10.19
C GLY A 384 -9.90 -9.74 -10.90
N THR A 385 -8.89 -9.35 -10.16
CA THR A 385 -7.81 -8.44 -10.61
C THR A 385 -6.84 -9.13 -11.56
N VAL A 386 -6.52 -8.46 -12.66
CA VAL A 386 -5.41 -8.77 -13.56
C VAL A 386 -4.27 -7.80 -13.26
N TYR A 387 -3.25 -8.31 -12.58
CA TYR A 387 -2.15 -7.51 -12.02
C TYR A 387 -0.82 -7.83 -12.72
N ALA A 388 -0.26 -6.84 -13.40
CA ALA A 388 1.01 -6.93 -14.13
C ALA A 388 1.84 -5.65 -13.91
N PRO A 389 2.45 -5.45 -12.73
CA PRO A 389 3.05 -4.17 -12.34
C PRO A 389 4.12 -3.66 -13.32
N ASP A 390 4.93 -4.57 -13.87
CA ASP A 390 5.99 -4.26 -14.85
C ASP A 390 5.66 -4.73 -16.28
N GLY A 391 4.55 -5.46 -16.45
CA GLY A 391 4.13 -6.06 -17.71
C GLY A 391 3.01 -5.29 -18.43
N ASP A 392 2.78 -5.65 -19.68
CA ASP A 392 1.76 -5.00 -20.51
C ASP A 392 0.46 -5.79 -20.49
N LEU A 393 -0.66 -5.08 -20.48
CA LEU A 393 -2.00 -5.64 -20.59
C LEU A 393 -2.60 -5.27 -21.95
N TYR A 394 -3.04 -6.28 -22.70
CA TYR A 394 -3.74 -6.10 -23.97
C TYR A 394 -5.09 -6.82 -23.94
N PHE A 395 -6.16 -6.04 -24.02
CA PHE A 395 -7.52 -6.55 -24.03
C PHE A 395 -8.19 -6.21 -25.35
N SER A 396 -8.76 -7.22 -26.01
CA SER A 396 -9.52 -7.02 -27.24
C SER A 396 -10.77 -7.86 -27.32
N GLY A 397 -11.71 -7.47 -28.18
CA GLY A 397 -12.92 -8.24 -28.43
C GLY A 397 -13.20 -8.47 -29.92
N SER A 398 -13.89 -9.57 -30.23
CA SER A 398 -14.35 -9.90 -31.58
C SER A 398 -15.64 -9.15 -31.96
N SER A 399 -15.76 -8.72 -33.21
CA SER A 399 -16.89 -7.91 -33.70
C SER A 399 -18.26 -8.52 -33.38
N GLY A 400 -19.19 -7.71 -32.88
CA GLY A 400 -20.58 -8.13 -32.60
C GLY A 400 -20.76 -8.92 -31.31
N THR A 401 -19.77 -8.93 -30.41
CA THR A 401 -19.84 -9.60 -29.10
C THR A 401 -19.78 -8.59 -27.96
N ASN A 402 -20.34 -8.96 -26.80
CA ASN A 402 -20.29 -8.19 -25.56
C ASN A 402 -19.65 -9.05 -24.45
N PRO A 403 -18.32 -9.26 -24.42
CA PRO A 403 -17.66 -9.84 -23.26
C PRO A 403 -17.86 -8.99 -22.00
N THR A 404 -18.07 -9.66 -20.86
CA THR A 404 -18.19 -9.02 -19.55
C THR A 404 -16.97 -9.39 -18.71
N PHE A 405 -16.23 -8.37 -18.30
CA PHE A 405 -15.08 -8.46 -17.43
C PHE A 405 -15.43 -7.82 -16.08
N ASN A 406 -15.61 -8.62 -15.04
CA ASN A 406 -15.73 -8.12 -13.68
C ASN A 406 -14.32 -8.05 -13.05
N THR A 407 -13.40 -7.38 -13.75
CA THR A 407 -11.98 -7.41 -13.42
C THR A 407 -11.43 -6.01 -13.28
N GLN A 408 -10.56 -5.81 -12.29
CA GLN A 408 -9.67 -4.67 -12.26
C GLN A 408 -8.40 -4.94 -13.10
N LEU A 409 -8.00 -3.99 -13.95
CA LEU A 409 -6.83 -4.08 -14.82
C LEU A 409 -5.73 -3.13 -14.33
N ILE A 410 -4.63 -3.67 -13.82
CA ILE A 410 -3.48 -2.89 -13.37
C ILE A 410 -2.24 -3.41 -14.07
N GLY A 411 -1.73 -2.63 -15.02
CA GLY A 411 -0.55 -2.96 -15.82
C GLY A 411 0.49 -1.86 -15.81
N ASN A 412 1.71 -2.15 -16.26
CA ASN A 412 2.66 -1.10 -16.62
C ASN A 412 2.06 -0.23 -17.74
N ASN A 413 1.58 -0.88 -18.80
CA ASN A 413 0.78 -0.27 -19.86
C ASN A 413 -0.51 -1.09 -20.05
N VAL A 414 -1.61 -0.42 -20.40
CA VAL A 414 -2.90 -1.06 -20.65
C VAL A 414 -3.47 -0.59 -21.97
N GLU A 415 -3.63 -1.50 -22.92
CA GLU A 415 -4.30 -1.25 -24.19
C GLU A 415 -5.63 -2.00 -24.27
N VAL A 416 -6.68 -1.27 -24.60
CA VAL A 416 -8.02 -1.81 -24.88
C VAL A 416 -8.35 -1.51 -26.34
N SER A 417 -8.67 -2.56 -27.10
CA SER A 417 -8.86 -2.50 -28.55
C SER A 417 -9.92 -3.50 -29.06
N GLY A 418 -10.08 -3.63 -30.37
CA GLY A 418 -10.97 -4.61 -31.01
C GLY A 418 -12.24 -4.02 -31.60
N GLY A 419 -13.17 -4.89 -32.05
CA GLY A 419 -14.41 -4.47 -32.73
C GLY A 419 -15.68 -4.74 -31.93
N ALA A 420 -15.53 -5.08 -30.65
CA ALA A 420 -16.60 -5.52 -29.75
C ALA A 420 -16.97 -4.46 -28.73
N THR A 421 -18.06 -4.70 -28.01
CA THR A 421 -18.34 -3.98 -26.76
C THR A 421 -17.59 -4.67 -25.62
N ILE A 422 -16.69 -3.98 -24.94
CA ILE A 422 -16.01 -4.50 -23.75
C ILE A 422 -16.67 -3.85 -22.54
N ASP A 423 -17.35 -4.64 -21.72
CA ASP A 423 -17.96 -4.16 -20.48
C ASP A 423 -17.06 -4.54 -19.31
N ILE A 424 -16.51 -3.54 -18.63
CA ILE A 424 -15.73 -3.68 -17.40
C ILE A 424 -16.62 -3.24 -16.25
N ASN A 425 -17.17 -4.20 -15.53
CA ASN A 425 -18.01 -3.93 -14.37
C ASN A 425 -17.19 -4.17 -13.10
N PHE A 426 -16.60 -3.10 -12.59
CA PHE A 426 -15.80 -3.15 -11.40
C PHE A 426 -16.70 -3.03 -10.16
N ASN A 427 -16.64 -4.05 -9.31
CA ASN A 427 -17.25 -4.07 -7.99
C ASN A 427 -16.13 -4.18 -6.94
N ASP A 428 -16.03 -3.20 -6.04
CA ASP A 428 -15.01 -3.18 -4.98
C ASP A 428 -15.03 -4.47 -4.15
N ASP A 429 -16.22 -4.99 -3.84
CA ASP A 429 -16.42 -6.18 -2.99
C ASP A 429 -16.00 -7.49 -3.69
N GLU A 430 -15.83 -7.48 -5.01
CA GLU A 430 -15.45 -8.65 -5.83
C GLU A 430 -13.97 -8.62 -6.27
N ASN A 431 -13.23 -7.56 -5.93
CA ASN A 431 -11.83 -7.35 -6.31
C ASN A 431 -10.91 -7.26 -5.08
N PHE A 432 -9.60 -7.28 -5.29
CA PHE A 432 -8.66 -7.27 -4.16
C PHE A 432 -8.72 -5.96 -3.38
N GLU A 433 -9.07 -6.07 -2.10
CA GLU A 433 -9.04 -4.97 -1.14
C GLU A 433 -7.78 -5.06 -0.28
N LYS A 434 -7.08 -3.92 -0.13
CA LYS A 434 -5.94 -3.83 0.77
C LYS A 434 -6.42 -3.71 2.22
N PRO A 435 -5.79 -4.42 3.18
CA PRO A 435 -6.06 -4.22 4.59
C PRO A 435 -5.67 -2.79 5.02
N PRO A 436 -6.20 -2.31 6.17
CA PRO A 436 -5.75 -1.05 6.75
C PRO A 436 -4.22 -1.06 6.94
N TYR A 437 -3.60 0.08 6.69
CA TYR A 437 -2.17 0.25 6.90
C TYR A 437 -1.86 1.39 7.86
N LEU A 438 -0.70 1.28 8.49
CA LEU A 438 -0.22 2.13 9.55
C LEU A 438 1.15 2.69 9.18
N ASP A 439 1.32 4.00 9.34
CA ASP A 439 2.60 4.68 9.20
C ASP A 439 2.91 5.47 10.47
N LEU A 440 4.16 5.45 10.93
CA LEU A 440 4.59 6.21 12.11
C LEU A 440 5.33 7.46 11.62
N LEU A 441 4.72 8.62 11.82
CA LEU A 441 5.32 9.90 11.48
C LEU A 441 6.31 10.29 12.59
N LYS A 442 7.58 10.42 12.23
CA LYS A 442 8.67 10.82 13.14
C LYS A 442 8.96 12.31 13.09
#